data_AF-A0A7V1I1Z8-F1
#
_entry.id   AF-A0A7V1I1Z8-F1
#
_cell.length_a   1.000
_cell.length_b   1.000
_cell.length_c   1.000
_cell.angle_alpha   90.00
_cell.angle_beta   90.00
_cell.angle_gamma   90.00
#
_symmetry.space_group_name_H-M   'P 1'
#
loop_
_entity.id
_entity.type
_entity.pdbx_description
1 polymer ?
#
loop_
_entity_poly.entity_id
_entity_poly.type
_entity_poly.pdbx_seq_one_letter_code
_entity_poly.pdbx_strand_id
1 'polypeptide(L)'
;MEKEIIATFRAATAKPDYLTMEHLSAGFGGWGAFNMGVWAAANVIAKEIKKGRYLKLEVNNDPFTDVDEIAKKSVDKLMACGADPANAALATATLLYFAGVNAQCGMPCPNRKLGAVARMAAGIPSGRVSSIPTEKQNNKISGFAATLAIYKALDEENLAPFDSDYLPLGAGGPITGHSAVGEDHLFPKLGKKLATIGAKAMMKAYSSAGMKPNLWLSALFGASAALEIIHPDAYVGEEFGEFLSVRTPETTAQAAVEEVGLPEKLHLRGTGQELDTASLIGDLAIILKDVGTPTVVGMIMFCEICSVIAEGAAVGVGRAGGPVIVPLHHWVTAPVLALNQMGQGKNDEEIKKTIRVYIDQYFQKESAAVANNLLARKAEQAETGPLTDIILCATEPVMSKAIFERAKTAYDKLKSGMSVSDLVKETQTCFIDSNAKSVAVMMSKKLGKKIDYIKFPRVEPGSGRRKNEFAHRHFAFDARIDI
;
A
#
# COMPACT_ATOMS: atom_id res chain seq x y z
N MET A 1 -20.44 -9.76 -37.44
CA MET A 1 -20.12 -8.51 -36.71
C MET A 1 -19.68 -7.49 -37.75
N GLU A 2 -20.21 -6.27 -37.71
CA GLU A 2 -19.91 -5.23 -38.70
C GLU A 2 -18.40 -4.92 -38.71
N LYS A 3 -17.84 -4.62 -39.89
CA LYS A 3 -16.39 -4.44 -40.08
C LYS A 3 -15.83 -3.27 -39.24
N GLU A 4 -16.64 -2.23 -39.03
CA GLU A 4 -16.30 -1.04 -38.24
C GLU A 4 -16.15 -1.39 -36.75
N ILE A 5 -17.03 -2.25 -36.22
CA ILE A 5 -16.98 -2.70 -34.83
C ILE A 5 -15.73 -3.55 -34.60
N ILE A 6 -15.43 -4.48 -35.52
CA ILE A 6 -14.21 -5.31 -35.46
C ILE A 6 -12.96 -4.44 -35.53
N ALA A 7 -12.92 -3.49 -36.47
CA ALA A 7 -11.79 -2.58 -36.64
C ALA A 7 -11.56 -1.73 -35.38
N THR A 8 -12.64 -1.21 -34.77
CA THR A 8 -12.58 -0.45 -33.52
C THR A 8 -12.05 -1.32 -32.37
N PHE A 9 -12.56 -2.54 -32.23
CA PHE A 9 -12.09 -3.46 -31.20
C PHE A 9 -10.60 -3.76 -31.34
N ARG A 10 -10.13 -4.06 -32.56
CA ARG A 10 -8.70 -4.30 -32.85
C ARG A 10 -7.84 -3.07 -32.58
N ALA A 11 -8.31 -1.88 -32.98
CA ALA A 11 -7.59 -0.63 -32.74
C ALA A 11 -7.46 -0.34 -31.24
N ALA A 12 -8.56 -0.49 -30.48
CA ALA A 12 -8.58 -0.23 -29.03
C ALA A 12 -7.69 -1.20 -28.25
N THR A 13 -7.62 -2.46 -28.66
CA THR A 13 -6.82 -3.50 -28.00
C THR A 13 -5.35 -3.54 -28.45
N ALA A 14 -4.99 -2.80 -29.51
CA ALA A 14 -3.62 -2.78 -30.03
C ALA A 14 -2.61 -2.16 -29.06
N LYS A 15 -3.04 -1.19 -28.23
CA LYS A 15 -2.19 -0.56 -27.20
C LYS A 15 -3.03 -0.19 -25.96
N PRO A 16 -2.58 -0.55 -24.74
CA PRO A 16 -3.27 -0.15 -23.51
C PRO A 16 -3.47 1.36 -23.36
N ASP A 17 -2.49 2.16 -23.84
CA ASP A 17 -2.53 3.63 -23.78
C ASP A 17 -3.71 4.25 -24.57
N TYR A 18 -4.36 3.51 -25.49
CA TYR A 18 -5.52 4.02 -26.24
C TYR A 18 -6.85 3.93 -25.47
N LEU A 19 -6.86 3.21 -24.35
CA LEU A 19 -8.05 2.97 -23.53
C LEU A 19 -8.09 3.83 -22.27
N THR A 20 -7.14 4.75 -22.11
CA THR A 20 -7.05 5.65 -20.97
C THR A 20 -6.54 7.02 -21.39
N MET A 21 -6.89 8.04 -20.61
CA MET A 21 -6.32 9.39 -20.73
C MET A 21 -5.00 9.53 -19.99
N GLU A 22 -4.57 8.51 -19.24
CA GLU A 22 -3.29 8.50 -18.56
C GLU A 22 -2.16 8.06 -19.49
N HIS A 23 -1.03 8.76 -19.41
CA HIS A 23 0.19 8.41 -20.12
C HIS A 23 0.90 7.26 -19.40
N LEU A 24 0.37 6.03 -19.46
CA LEU A 24 0.91 4.88 -18.73
C LEU A 24 2.38 4.59 -19.08
N SER A 25 2.80 4.90 -20.31
CA SER A 25 4.20 4.81 -20.73
C SER A 25 5.15 5.69 -19.88
N ALA A 26 4.66 6.79 -19.30
CA ALA A 26 5.44 7.61 -18.36
C ALA A 26 5.67 6.91 -17.01
N GLY A 27 4.96 5.82 -16.71
CA GLY A 27 5.13 5.01 -15.49
C GLY A 27 6.24 3.95 -15.56
N PHE A 28 7.01 3.88 -16.66
CA PHE A 28 8.12 2.91 -16.83
C PHE A 28 9.48 3.44 -16.37
N GLY A 29 9.57 4.70 -15.94
CA GLY A 29 10.82 5.28 -15.46
C GLY A 29 10.77 6.78 -15.21
N GLY A 30 11.78 7.29 -14.52
CA GLY A 30 11.91 8.70 -14.15
C GLY A 30 11.31 9.05 -12.79
N TRP A 31 11.66 10.25 -12.30
CA TRP A 31 11.25 10.76 -10.99
C TRP A 31 9.74 11.09 -11.02
N GLY A 32 8.87 10.12 -10.72
CA GLY A 32 7.43 10.41 -10.64
C GLY A 32 6.46 9.23 -10.52
N ALA A 33 6.77 8.05 -11.05
CA ALA A 33 5.92 6.86 -10.91
C ALA A 33 6.72 5.59 -11.24
N PHE A 34 6.79 4.65 -10.29
CA PHE A 34 7.40 3.32 -10.48
C PHE A 34 6.39 2.19 -10.23
N ASN A 35 5.09 2.48 -10.34
CA ASN A 35 4.03 1.49 -10.13
C ASN A 35 4.18 0.29 -11.07
N MET A 36 4.51 0.50 -12.36
CA MET A 36 4.83 -0.60 -13.28
C MET A 36 6.00 -1.45 -12.76
N GLY A 37 6.98 -0.82 -12.12
CA GLY A 37 8.07 -1.50 -11.41
C GLY A 37 7.57 -2.36 -10.24
N VAL A 38 6.56 -1.93 -9.49
CA VAL A 38 5.94 -2.74 -8.41
C VAL A 38 5.23 -3.97 -8.99
N TRP A 39 4.47 -3.81 -10.09
CA TRP A 39 3.88 -4.96 -10.80
C TRP A 39 4.97 -5.94 -11.27
N ALA A 40 6.02 -5.40 -11.88
CA ALA A 40 7.13 -6.19 -12.39
C ALA A 40 7.87 -6.94 -11.27
N ALA A 41 8.16 -6.26 -10.16
CA ALA A 41 8.79 -6.86 -8.98
C ALA A 41 7.92 -7.92 -8.32
N ALA A 42 6.60 -7.72 -8.26
CA ALA A 42 5.67 -8.74 -7.80
C ALA A 42 5.73 -10.00 -8.70
N ASN A 43 5.80 -9.83 -10.02
CA ASN A 43 6.02 -10.94 -10.96
C ASN A 43 7.37 -11.64 -10.75
N VAL A 44 8.46 -10.89 -10.49
CA VAL A 44 9.77 -11.46 -10.14
C VAL A 44 9.66 -12.36 -8.92
N ILE A 45 9.04 -11.87 -7.83
CA ILE A 45 8.87 -12.66 -6.60
C ILE A 45 8.02 -13.91 -6.90
N ALA A 46 6.89 -13.75 -7.61
CA ALA A 46 5.99 -14.84 -7.95
C ALA A 46 6.67 -15.94 -8.81
N LYS A 47 7.58 -15.57 -9.72
CA LYS A 47 8.38 -16.55 -10.48
C LYS A 47 9.28 -17.37 -9.55
N GLU A 48 9.88 -16.75 -8.55
CA GLU A 48 10.73 -17.46 -7.60
C GLU A 48 9.91 -18.36 -6.66
N ILE A 49 8.69 -17.95 -6.28
CA ILE A 49 7.73 -18.83 -5.57
C ILE A 49 7.43 -20.07 -6.42
N LYS A 50 7.10 -19.90 -7.71
CA LYS A 50 6.82 -21.04 -8.62
C LYS A 50 8.04 -21.94 -8.86
N LYS A 51 9.26 -21.47 -8.63
CA LYS A 51 10.48 -22.29 -8.65
C LYS A 51 10.69 -23.10 -7.36
N GLY A 52 9.82 -22.95 -6.37
CA GLY A 52 9.91 -23.66 -5.09
C GLY A 52 10.91 -23.04 -4.11
N ARG A 53 11.29 -21.76 -4.30
CA ARG A 53 12.17 -21.08 -3.35
C ARG A 53 11.51 -20.88 -2.00
N TYR A 54 12.34 -20.90 -0.96
CA TYR A 54 11.86 -20.78 0.40
C TYR A 54 11.63 -19.32 0.80
N LEU A 55 10.39 -18.99 1.22
CA LEU A 55 9.97 -17.64 1.59
C LEU A 55 9.93 -17.43 3.11
N LYS A 56 11.07 -17.59 3.78
CA LYS A 56 11.15 -17.34 5.22
C LYS A 56 12.54 -16.88 5.64
N LEU A 57 12.60 -15.91 6.55
CA LEU A 57 13.83 -15.56 7.25
C LEU A 57 13.97 -16.52 8.44
N GLU A 58 14.81 -17.54 8.27
CA GLU A 58 15.07 -18.55 9.30
C GLU A 58 16.40 -18.37 10.02
N VAL A 59 16.45 -19.00 11.19
CA VAL A 59 17.67 -19.18 11.98
C VAL A 59 18.47 -20.29 11.31
N ASN A 60 19.41 -19.91 10.45
CA ASN A 60 20.37 -20.82 9.84
C ASN A 60 21.77 -20.17 9.80
N ASN A 61 22.79 -20.99 9.60
CA ASN A 61 24.19 -20.54 9.53
C ASN A 61 24.62 -20.14 8.10
N ASP A 62 23.68 -20.03 7.17
CA ASP A 62 24.01 -19.68 5.79
C ASP A 62 24.38 -18.20 5.69
N PRO A 63 25.41 -17.81 4.93
CA PRO A 63 25.74 -16.40 4.74
C PRO A 63 24.68 -15.66 3.90
N PHE A 64 23.99 -16.36 3.01
CA PHE A 64 22.95 -15.83 2.14
C PHE A 64 21.78 -16.81 2.06
N THR A 65 20.55 -16.28 2.06
CA THR A 65 19.31 -17.05 1.97
C THR A 65 18.60 -16.84 0.63
N ASP A 66 17.59 -17.66 0.36
CA ASP A 66 16.69 -17.44 -0.78
C ASP A 66 16.05 -16.05 -0.74
N VAL A 67 15.71 -15.56 0.45
CA VAL A 67 15.11 -14.21 0.61
C VAL A 67 16.08 -13.12 0.17
N ASP A 68 17.38 -13.27 0.43
CA ASP A 68 18.40 -12.31 -0.03
C ASP A 68 18.46 -12.25 -1.56
N GLU A 69 18.43 -13.40 -2.23
CA GLU A 69 18.48 -13.45 -3.69
C GLU A 69 17.18 -12.91 -4.33
N ILE A 70 16.02 -13.26 -3.77
CA ILE A 70 14.72 -12.75 -4.26
C ILE A 70 14.64 -11.24 -4.04
N ALA A 71 15.08 -10.75 -2.87
CA ALA A 71 15.14 -9.32 -2.59
C ALA A 71 16.03 -8.59 -3.59
N LYS A 72 17.22 -9.13 -3.90
CA LYS A 72 18.12 -8.54 -4.90
C LYS A 72 17.48 -8.44 -6.29
N LYS A 73 16.86 -9.52 -6.77
CA LYS A 73 16.17 -9.52 -8.08
C LYS A 73 15.02 -8.51 -8.12
N SER A 74 14.25 -8.42 -7.04
CA SER A 74 13.11 -7.51 -6.91
C SER A 74 13.55 -6.04 -6.89
N VAL A 75 14.57 -5.71 -6.09
CA VAL A 75 15.17 -4.38 -6.01
C VAL A 75 15.75 -3.96 -7.37
N ASP A 76 16.52 -4.83 -8.01
CA ASP A 76 17.11 -4.54 -9.32
C ASP A 76 16.04 -4.26 -10.36
N LYS A 77 14.93 -5.00 -10.33
CA LYS A 77 13.80 -4.76 -11.22
C LYS A 77 13.13 -3.41 -10.97
N LEU A 78 12.89 -3.04 -9.70
CA LEU A 78 12.33 -1.73 -9.35
C LEU A 78 13.24 -0.59 -9.79
N MET A 79 14.55 -0.71 -9.55
CA MET A 79 15.54 0.29 -9.96
C MET A 79 15.65 0.40 -11.49
N ALA A 80 15.57 -0.71 -12.22
CA ALA A 80 15.50 -0.70 -13.68
C ALA A 80 14.24 0.00 -14.22
N CYS A 81 13.16 0.02 -13.44
CA CYS A 81 11.95 0.80 -13.70
C CYS A 81 11.98 2.22 -13.11
N GLY A 82 13.16 2.73 -12.74
CA GLY A 82 13.36 4.11 -12.30
C GLY A 82 13.03 4.40 -10.83
N ALA A 83 12.85 3.38 -9.99
CA ALA A 83 12.73 3.60 -8.56
C ALA A 83 14.06 4.07 -7.95
N ASP A 84 14.00 5.10 -7.11
CA ASP A 84 15.09 5.43 -6.19
C ASP A 84 15.43 4.20 -5.31
N PRO A 85 16.70 3.92 -5.01
CA PRO A 85 17.09 2.73 -4.26
C PRO A 85 16.35 2.55 -2.92
N ALA A 86 16.08 3.62 -2.17
CA ALA A 86 15.36 3.52 -0.90
C ALA A 86 13.86 3.24 -1.10
N ASN A 87 13.27 3.76 -2.18
CA ASN A 87 11.92 3.40 -2.58
C ASN A 87 11.85 1.92 -3.00
N ALA A 88 12.85 1.44 -3.74
CA ALA A 88 12.94 0.05 -4.17
C ALA A 88 13.06 -0.90 -2.97
N ALA A 89 13.93 -0.58 -2.01
CA ALA A 89 14.07 -1.35 -0.78
C ALA A 89 12.76 -1.47 0.00
N LEU A 90 12.05 -0.35 0.22
CA LEU A 90 10.76 -0.36 0.92
C LEU A 90 9.72 -1.20 0.16
N ALA A 91 9.55 -0.96 -1.13
CA ALA A 91 8.57 -1.70 -1.93
C ALA A 91 8.88 -3.20 -1.98
N THR A 92 10.14 -3.61 -2.15
CA THR A 92 10.55 -5.02 -2.11
C THR A 92 10.26 -5.66 -0.75
N ALA A 93 10.64 -5.00 0.35
CA ALA A 93 10.40 -5.55 1.68
C ALA A 93 8.89 -5.73 1.95
N THR A 94 8.06 -4.76 1.58
CA THR A 94 6.61 -4.85 1.76
C THR A 94 5.96 -5.89 0.84
N LEU A 95 6.43 -6.04 -0.41
CA LEU A 95 5.97 -7.10 -1.31
C LEU A 95 6.31 -8.49 -0.78
N LEU A 96 7.54 -8.70 -0.30
CA LEU A 96 7.98 -9.97 0.30
C LEU A 96 7.18 -10.28 1.58
N TYR A 97 6.91 -9.27 2.40
CA TYR A 97 6.07 -9.43 3.59
C TYR A 97 4.68 -9.94 3.21
N PHE A 98 4.01 -9.28 2.25
CA PHE A 98 2.70 -9.74 1.79
C PHE A 98 2.76 -11.07 1.05
N ALA A 99 3.90 -11.46 0.47
CA ALA A 99 4.12 -12.79 -0.10
C ALA A 99 4.29 -13.89 0.97
N GLY A 100 4.35 -13.55 2.26
CA GLY A 100 4.42 -14.51 3.36
C GLY A 100 5.77 -14.57 4.08
N VAL A 101 6.73 -13.71 3.73
CA VAL A 101 8.01 -13.64 4.45
C VAL A 101 7.82 -12.92 5.78
N ASN A 102 8.30 -13.52 6.88
CA ASN A 102 8.31 -12.87 8.19
C ASN A 102 9.20 -11.61 8.19
N ALA A 103 8.80 -10.56 8.93
CA ALA A 103 9.53 -9.30 8.95
C ALA A 103 10.92 -9.40 9.60
N GLN A 104 11.12 -10.37 10.49
CA GLN A 104 12.41 -10.64 11.14
C GLN A 104 12.53 -12.10 11.56
N CYS A 105 13.77 -12.59 11.61
CA CYS A 105 14.13 -13.94 12.03
C CYS A 105 13.90 -14.20 13.53
N GLY A 106 13.99 -13.15 14.37
CA GLY A 106 13.74 -13.25 15.81
C GLY A 106 14.89 -13.85 16.62
N MET A 107 16.14 -13.78 16.12
CA MET A 107 17.33 -14.19 16.89
C MET A 107 18.44 -13.15 16.72
N PRO A 108 19.27 -12.90 17.76
CA PRO A 108 20.38 -11.95 17.66
C PRO A 108 21.45 -12.34 16.62
N CYS A 109 21.63 -13.64 16.36
CA CYS A 109 22.46 -14.12 15.26
C CYS A 109 21.82 -15.38 14.67
N PRO A 110 21.40 -15.36 13.38
CA PRO A 110 21.54 -14.25 12.43
C PRO A 110 20.46 -13.16 12.64
N ASN A 111 20.87 -11.90 12.85
CA ASN A 111 19.93 -10.77 12.98
C ASN A 111 19.36 -10.33 11.62
N ARG A 112 18.54 -11.17 11.00
CA ARG A 112 17.92 -10.86 9.71
C ARG A 112 16.58 -10.16 9.90
N LYS A 113 16.49 -8.96 9.33
CA LYS A 113 15.26 -8.17 9.24
C LYS A 113 14.98 -7.85 7.79
N LEU A 114 13.75 -8.02 7.36
CA LEU A 114 13.35 -7.93 5.96
C LEU A 114 13.63 -6.54 5.36
N GLY A 115 13.42 -5.48 6.15
CA GLY A 115 13.79 -4.11 5.76
C GLY A 115 15.30 -3.96 5.52
N ALA A 116 16.13 -4.52 6.40
CA ALA A 116 17.59 -4.49 6.25
C ALA A 116 18.08 -5.35 5.08
N VAL A 117 17.48 -6.53 4.84
CA VAL A 117 17.78 -7.38 3.68
C VAL A 117 17.52 -6.62 2.39
N ALA A 118 16.35 -6.00 2.24
CA ALA A 118 16.02 -5.21 1.05
C ALA A 118 16.91 -3.95 0.91
N ARG A 119 17.26 -3.29 2.02
CA ARG A 119 18.18 -2.14 2.04
C ARG A 119 19.58 -2.54 1.56
N MET A 120 20.12 -3.63 2.06
CA MET A 120 21.44 -4.14 1.66
C MET A 120 21.43 -4.58 0.20
N ALA A 121 20.35 -5.22 -0.26
CA ALA A 121 20.15 -5.55 -1.67
C ALA A 121 20.15 -4.31 -2.59
N ALA A 122 19.62 -3.17 -2.10
CA ALA A 122 19.64 -1.88 -2.79
C ALA A 122 20.98 -1.12 -2.68
N GLY A 123 21.92 -1.60 -1.87
CA GLY A 123 23.25 -1.00 -1.73
C GLY A 123 23.22 0.40 -1.07
N ILE A 124 22.27 0.67 -0.18
CA ILE A 124 22.12 1.98 0.48
C ILE A 124 22.42 1.96 1.98
N PRO A 125 22.86 3.10 2.55
CA PRO A 125 23.10 3.22 3.98
C PRO A 125 21.80 3.10 4.78
N SER A 126 21.93 2.82 6.08
CA SER A 126 20.81 2.91 7.01
C SER A 126 20.28 4.34 7.06
N GLY A 127 18.97 4.46 7.30
CA GLY A 127 18.27 5.72 7.46
C GLY A 127 17.82 5.92 8.90
N ARG A 128 17.07 7.00 9.13
CA ARG A 128 16.38 7.27 10.39
C ARG A 128 14.92 7.57 10.13
N VAL A 129 14.04 7.10 11.00
CA VAL A 129 12.58 7.32 10.88
C VAL A 129 12.25 8.81 10.79
N SER A 130 13.02 9.65 11.47
CA SER A 130 12.89 11.12 11.43
C SER A 130 12.96 11.73 10.02
N SER A 131 13.75 11.11 9.14
CA SER A 131 13.98 11.57 7.76
C SER A 131 12.93 11.08 6.76
N ILE A 132 12.09 10.13 7.16
CA ILE A 132 11.11 9.50 6.29
C ILE A 132 9.84 10.39 6.22
N PRO A 133 9.44 10.88 5.04
CA PRO A 133 8.25 11.69 4.90
C PRO A 133 6.98 10.84 5.00
N THR A 134 5.83 11.46 5.23
CA THR A 134 4.54 10.80 4.97
C THR A 134 4.26 10.73 3.47
N GLU A 135 3.25 9.94 3.06
CA GLU A 135 2.66 10.11 1.73
C GLU A 135 2.20 11.57 1.54
N LYS A 136 2.11 12.00 0.28
CA LYS A 136 1.57 13.32 -0.05
C LYS A 136 0.05 13.31 0.04
N GLN A 137 -0.51 14.11 0.94
CA GLN A 137 -1.92 14.49 0.90
C GLN A 137 -2.03 15.94 0.41
N ASN A 138 -2.67 16.84 1.16
CA ASN A 138 -2.60 18.28 0.87
C ASN A 138 -1.20 18.82 1.16
N ASN A 139 -0.61 18.37 2.26
CA ASN A 139 0.76 18.63 2.67
C ASN A 139 1.47 17.28 2.90
N LYS A 140 2.75 17.36 3.29
CA LYS A 140 3.51 16.23 3.83
C LYS A 140 4.18 16.67 5.12
N ILE A 141 4.28 15.75 6.07
CA ILE A 141 5.12 15.88 7.25
C ILE A 141 6.18 14.76 7.19
N SER A 142 6.86 14.47 8.29
CA SER A 142 7.77 13.33 8.38
C SER A 142 7.70 12.66 9.75
N GLY A 143 8.34 11.50 9.87
CA GLY A 143 8.53 10.81 11.15
C GLY A 143 9.27 11.65 12.19
N PHE A 144 9.87 12.78 11.80
CA PHE A 144 10.50 13.73 12.72
C PHE A 144 9.56 14.18 13.83
N ALA A 145 8.25 14.32 13.56
CA ALA A 145 7.29 14.69 14.60
C ALA A 145 7.23 13.64 15.72
N ALA A 146 7.22 12.35 15.39
CA ALA A 146 7.26 11.26 16.35
C ALA A 146 8.59 11.23 17.11
N THR A 147 9.72 11.24 16.37
CA THR A 147 11.07 11.21 16.95
C THR A 147 11.28 12.39 17.91
N LEU A 148 10.95 13.61 17.49
CA LEU A 148 11.12 14.81 18.33
C LEU A 148 10.31 14.73 19.62
N ALA A 149 9.05 14.28 19.55
CA ALA A 149 8.20 14.19 20.72
C ALA A 149 8.73 13.16 21.74
N ILE A 150 9.19 12.01 21.24
CA ILE A 150 9.82 10.97 22.07
C ILE A 150 11.06 11.52 22.79
N TYR A 151 11.99 12.15 22.05
CA TYR A 151 13.21 12.65 22.67
C TYR A 151 12.97 13.81 23.64
N LYS A 152 11.96 14.66 23.39
CA LYS A 152 11.55 15.67 24.37
C LYS A 152 11.02 15.04 25.66
N ALA A 153 10.18 14.02 25.55
CA ALA A 153 9.66 13.33 26.72
C ALA A 153 10.77 12.60 27.51
N LEU A 154 11.78 12.05 26.83
CA LEU A 154 12.95 11.45 27.48
C LEU A 154 13.84 12.48 28.21
N ASP A 155 13.88 13.72 27.72
CA ASP A 155 14.62 14.83 28.36
C ASP A 155 13.86 15.38 29.58
N GLU A 156 12.53 15.41 29.51
CA GLU A 156 11.66 15.99 30.53
C GLU A 156 11.28 15.00 31.65
N GLU A 157 11.24 13.69 31.38
CA GLU A 157 10.70 12.67 32.28
C GLU A 157 11.55 11.38 32.30
N ASN A 158 11.56 10.67 33.44
CA ASN A 158 12.05 9.30 33.47
C ASN A 158 10.96 8.34 32.97
N LEU A 159 11.03 7.98 31.68
CA LEU A 159 10.05 7.10 31.05
C LEU A 159 10.29 5.61 31.34
N ALA A 160 11.51 5.23 31.73
CA ALA A 160 11.84 3.85 32.08
C ALA A 160 11.01 3.37 33.29
N PRO A 161 10.73 2.07 33.41
CA PRO A 161 9.97 1.53 34.55
C PRO A 161 10.78 1.48 35.85
N PHE A 162 12.08 1.79 35.80
CA PHE A 162 12.98 1.83 36.93
C PHE A 162 14.06 2.90 36.72
N ASP A 163 14.76 3.26 37.80
CA ASP A 163 15.91 4.17 37.76
C ASP A 163 17.13 3.47 37.15
N SER A 164 17.86 4.15 36.27
CA SER A 164 19.09 3.62 35.67
C SER A 164 20.18 3.34 36.70
N ASP A 165 20.17 4.03 37.84
CA ASP A 165 21.14 3.83 38.93
C ASP A 165 21.04 2.44 39.57
N TYR A 166 19.93 1.72 39.35
CA TYR A 166 19.79 0.33 39.78
C TYR A 166 20.48 -0.68 38.86
N LEU A 167 20.92 -0.27 37.67
CA LEU A 167 21.60 -1.16 36.74
C LEU A 167 23.06 -1.38 37.17
N PRO A 168 23.56 -2.63 37.22
CA PRO A 168 24.93 -2.87 37.63
C PRO A 168 25.92 -2.30 36.62
N LEU A 169 26.95 -1.62 37.11
CA LEU A 169 28.07 -1.15 36.29
C LEU A 169 28.69 -2.31 35.49
N GLY A 170 28.80 -2.15 34.17
CA GLY A 170 29.36 -3.16 33.27
C GLY A 170 28.42 -4.31 32.90
N ALA A 171 27.21 -4.38 33.48
CA ALA A 171 26.21 -5.39 33.14
C ALA A 171 25.36 -4.98 31.93
N GLY A 172 26.00 -4.79 30.77
CA GLY A 172 25.30 -4.59 29.50
C GLY A 172 24.95 -5.90 28.78
N GLY A 173 24.31 -5.79 27.61
CA GLY A 173 24.11 -6.94 26.72
C GLY A 173 23.15 -8.00 27.32
N PRO A 174 23.52 -9.29 27.36
CA PRO A 174 22.59 -10.33 27.80
C PRO A 174 22.07 -10.19 29.24
N ILE A 175 22.84 -9.56 30.13
CA ILE A 175 22.50 -9.50 31.56
C ILE A 175 21.33 -8.55 31.84
N THR A 176 21.27 -7.41 31.16
CA THR A 176 20.21 -6.40 31.35
C THR A 176 19.29 -6.25 30.14
N GLY A 177 19.76 -6.62 28.94
CA GLY A 177 19.01 -6.52 27.69
C GLY A 177 18.29 -7.81 27.28
N HIS A 178 18.94 -8.97 27.36
CA HIS A 178 18.33 -10.29 27.03
C HIS A 178 17.95 -11.11 28.28
N SER A 179 17.59 -10.41 29.35
CA SER A 179 17.05 -11.01 30.58
C SER A 179 15.65 -10.47 30.84
N ALA A 180 14.97 -11.01 31.84
CA ALA A 180 13.65 -10.50 32.26
C ALA A 180 13.65 -8.99 32.57
N VAL A 181 14.78 -8.43 33.01
CA VAL A 181 14.93 -6.97 33.21
C VAL A 181 14.69 -6.21 31.91
N GLY A 182 15.27 -6.68 30.82
CA GLY A 182 15.15 -6.10 29.49
C GLY A 182 13.84 -6.50 28.82
N GLU A 183 13.66 -7.80 28.59
CA GLU A 183 12.65 -8.34 27.69
C GLU A 183 11.23 -8.34 28.27
N ASP A 184 11.08 -8.45 29.61
CA ASP A 184 9.76 -8.50 30.26
C ASP A 184 9.41 -7.17 30.93
N HIS A 185 10.40 -6.50 31.53
CA HIS A 185 10.15 -5.30 32.33
C HIS A 185 10.42 -4.00 31.59
N LEU A 186 11.55 -3.86 30.90
CA LEU A 186 11.95 -2.61 30.26
C LEU A 186 11.29 -2.41 28.89
N PHE A 187 11.58 -3.30 27.93
CA PHE A 187 11.24 -3.10 26.53
C PHE A 187 9.75 -2.98 26.25
N PRO A 188 8.87 -3.86 26.78
CA PRO A 188 7.43 -3.76 26.50
C PRO A 188 6.83 -2.49 27.11
N LYS A 189 7.24 -2.14 28.33
CA LYS A 189 6.67 -0.98 29.06
C LYS A 189 7.16 0.34 28.49
N LEU A 190 8.47 0.47 28.24
CA LEU A 190 9.04 1.65 27.63
C LEU A 190 8.57 1.79 26.18
N GLY A 191 8.60 0.70 25.39
CA GLY A 191 8.13 0.68 24.01
C GLY A 191 6.69 1.19 23.86
N LYS A 192 5.76 0.70 24.70
CA LYS A 192 4.37 1.18 24.73
C LYS A 192 4.28 2.69 24.97
N LYS A 193 4.97 3.22 26.00
CA LYS A 193 4.98 4.67 26.28
C LYS A 193 5.51 5.49 25.11
N LEU A 194 6.64 5.09 24.55
CA LEU A 194 7.29 5.79 23.43
C LEU A 194 6.39 5.80 22.19
N ALA A 195 5.79 4.66 21.86
CA ALA A 195 4.94 4.52 20.70
C ALA A 195 3.65 5.36 20.80
N THR A 196 3.03 5.40 21.98
CA THR A 196 1.89 6.30 22.29
C THR A 196 2.27 7.76 22.08
N ILE A 197 3.39 8.22 22.65
CA ILE A 197 3.88 9.60 22.50
C ILE A 197 4.10 9.94 21.02
N GLY A 198 4.80 9.06 20.30
CA GLY A 198 5.10 9.24 18.88
C GLY A 198 3.84 9.29 18.01
N ALA A 199 2.90 8.37 18.22
CA ALA A 199 1.66 8.30 17.45
C ALA A 199 0.78 9.55 17.66
N LYS A 200 0.65 10.00 18.91
CA LYS A 200 -0.07 11.23 19.25
C LYS A 200 0.57 12.47 18.61
N ALA A 201 1.89 12.54 18.60
CA ALA A 201 2.62 13.64 17.97
C ALA A 201 2.40 13.68 16.44
N MET A 202 2.36 12.51 15.78
CA MET A 202 2.03 12.42 14.36
C MET A 202 0.62 12.93 14.06
N MET A 203 -0.40 12.51 14.83
CA MET A 203 -1.77 13.01 14.66
C MET A 203 -1.85 14.53 14.83
N LYS A 204 -1.15 15.08 15.83
CA LYS A 204 -1.06 16.52 16.04
C LYS A 204 -0.38 17.23 14.88
N ALA A 205 0.70 16.68 14.34
CA ALA A 205 1.42 17.24 13.20
C ALA A 205 0.56 17.27 11.93
N TYR A 206 -0.19 16.19 11.64
CA TYR A 206 -1.17 16.17 10.55
C TYR A 206 -2.19 17.31 10.70
N SER A 207 -2.80 17.41 11.88
CA SER A 207 -3.83 18.42 12.17
C SER A 207 -3.29 19.84 12.04
N SER A 208 -2.08 20.08 12.57
CA SER A 208 -1.41 21.37 12.53
C SER A 208 -0.98 21.77 11.11
N ALA A 209 -0.78 20.79 10.23
CA ALA A 209 -0.51 21.00 8.80
C ALA A 209 -1.80 21.06 7.95
N GLY A 210 -2.98 21.23 8.57
CA GLY A 210 -4.25 21.37 7.86
C GLY A 210 -4.73 20.08 7.18
N MET A 211 -4.33 18.92 7.70
CA MET A 211 -4.71 17.60 7.18
C MET A 211 -5.47 16.82 8.24
N LYS A 212 -6.43 15.99 7.82
CA LYS A 212 -7.02 15.00 8.72
C LYS A 212 -5.92 14.00 9.13
N PRO A 213 -5.79 13.65 10.43
CA PRO A 213 -4.84 12.63 10.86
C PRO A 213 -4.98 11.32 10.09
N ASN A 214 -3.88 10.84 9.54
CA ASN A 214 -3.78 9.49 8.97
C ASN A 214 -3.46 8.53 10.12
N LEU A 215 -4.43 7.72 10.55
CA LEU A 215 -4.29 6.85 11.72
C LEU A 215 -3.24 5.77 11.48
N TRP A 216 -3.29 5.15 10.29
CA TRP A 216 -2.33 4.13 9.86
C TRP A 216 -0.87 4.62 9.93
N LEU A 217 -0.57 5.74 9.27
CA LEU A 217 0.80 6.29 9.27
C LEU A 217 1.18 6.82 10.65
N SER A 218 0.24 7.36 11.43
CA SER A 218 0.55 7.83 12.78
C SER A 218 0.99 6.70 13.69
N ALA A 219 0.27 5.56 13.67
CA ALA A 219 0.66 4.37 14.42
C ALA A 219 2.00 3.80 13.93
N LEU A 220 2.16 3.68 12.61
CA LEU A 220 3.38 3.16 11.99
C LEU A 220 4.62 3.99 12.35
N PHE A 221 4.55 5.32 12.22
CA PHE A 221 5.67 6.20 12.58
C PHE A 221 5.95 6.22 14.08
N GLY A 222 4.91 6.21 14.92
CA GLY A 222 5.05 6.11 16.37
C GLY A 222 5.78 4.84 16.79
N ALA A 223 5.33 3.69 16.29
CA ALA A 223 5.97 2.40 16.54
C ALA A 223 7.39 2.33 15.97
N SER A 224 7.61 2.79 14.74
CA SER A 224 8.94 2.77 14.10
C SER A 224 9.95 3.60 14.88
N ALA A 225 9.57 4.81 15.31
CA ALA A 225 10.44 5.69 16.09
C ALA A 225 10.75 5.11 17.48
N ALA A 226 9.77 4.49 18.15
CA ALA A 226 10.00 3.77 19.40
C ALA A 226 10.98 2.60 19.22
N LEU A 227 10.83 1.84 18.12
CA LEU A 227 11.70 0.71 17.79
C LEU A 227 13.11 1.12 17.31
N GLU A 228 13.41 2.41 17.11
CA GLU A 228 14.80 2.88 16.97
C GLU A 228 15.54 2.88 18.32
N ILE A 229 14.80 2.93 19.44
CA ILE A 229 15.33 2.94 20.81
C ILE A 229 15.24 1.54 21.43
N ILE A 230 14.12 0.85 21.21
CA ILE A 230 13.85 -0.45 21.82
C ILE A 230 14.43 -1.61 21.00
N HIS A 231 14.93 -2.64 21.69
CA HIS A 231 15.43 -3.85 21.07
C HIS A 231 14.29 -4.68 20.43
N PRO A 232 14.24 -4.82 19.09
CA PRO A 232 13.11 -5.43 18.38
C PRO A 232 13.13 -6.97 18.33
N ASP A 233 14.28 -7.61 18.57
CA ASP A 233 14.42 -9.07 18.49
C ASP A 233 14.12 -9.77 19.83
N ALA A 234 13.65 -9.02 20.83
CA ALA A 234 13.35 -9.53 22.17
C ALA A 234 11.96 -10.18 22.20
N TYR A 235 11.88 -11.35 22.83
CA TYR A 235 10.64 -12.04 23.14
C TYR A 235 10.14 -11.58 24.49
N VAL A 236 8.86 -11.25 24.56
CA VAL A 236 8.29 -10.70 25.79
C VAL A 236 7.78 -11.83 26.68
N GLY A 237 7.76 -11.59 27.98
CA GLY A 237 7.25 -12.52 28.98
C GLY A 237 5.80 -12.97 28.74
N GLU A 238 5.44 -14.10 29.35
CA GLU A 238 4.14 -14.76 29.16
C GLU A 238 2.95 -13.86 29.53
N GLU A 239 3.14 -12.81 30.34
CA GLU A 239 2.09 -11.84 30.65
C GLU A 239 1.64 -11.01 29.43
N PHE A 240 2.45 -10.97 28.36
CA PHE A 240 2.14 -10.27 27.12
C PHE A 240 1.67 -11.23 26.00
N GLY A 241 1.89 -12.53 26.17
CA GLY A 241 1.44 -13.60 25.27
C GLY A 241 2.41 -14.78 25.25
N GLU A 242 2.12 -15.79 24.44
CA GLU A 242 2.93 -17.02 24.37
C GLU A 242 4.39 -16.70 24.02
N PHE A 243 5.32 -17.28 24.78
CA PHE A 243 6.76 -17.16 24.55
C PHE A 243 7.13 -17.67 23.15
N LEU A 244 8.02 -16.95 22.46
CA LEU A 244 8.35 -17.13 21.03
C LEU A 244 7.24 -16.76 20.01
N SER A 245 6.03 -16.45 20.47
CA SER A 245 4.91 -16.04 19.61
C SER A 245 4.70 -14.52 19.61
N VAL A 246 4.88 -13.84 20.76
CA VAL A 246 4.77 -12.38 20.87
C VAL A 246 6.15 -11.74 20.99
N ARG A 247 6.40 -10.71 20.20
CA ARG A 247 7.67 -9.99 20.20
C ARG A 247 7.45 -8.52 20.60
N THR A 248 8.57 -7.86 20.90
CA THR A 248 8.57 -6.45 21.30
C THR A 248 7.94 -5.49 20.27
N PRO A 249 8.10 -5.68 18.95
CA PRO A 249 7.42 -4.88 17.93
C PRO A 249 5.91 -4.87 18.04
N GLU A 250 5.28 -6.02 18.31
CA GLU A 250 3.83 -6.17 18.43
C GLU A 250 3.31 -5.45 19.66
N THR A 251 3.95 -5.63 20.81
CA THR A 251 3.56 -4.94 22.04
C THR A 251 3.74 -3.42 21.93
N THR A 252 4.80 -2.97 21.24
CA THR A 252 5.05 -1.55 20.96
C THR A 252 4.01 -0.99 20.01
N ALA A 253 3.70 -1.71 18.93
CA ALA A 253 2.69 -1.30 17.95
C ALA A 253 1.27 -1.30 18.51
N GLN A 254 0.94 -2.23 19.40
CA GLN A 254 -0.37 -2.30 20.07
C GLN A 254 -0.72 -0.96 20.74
N ALA A 255 0.20 -0.37 21.50
CA ALA A 255 -0.05 0.93 22.15
C ALA A 255 -0.24 2.08 21.15
N ALA A 256 0.47 2.05 20.02
CA ALA A 256 0.27 3.04 18.96
C ALA A 256 -1.09 2.86 18.25
N VAL A 257 -1.50 1.61 18.01
CA VAL A 257 -2.78 1.23 17.40
C VAL A 257 -3.94 1.70 18.28
N GLU A 258 -3.88 1.42 19.59
CA GLU A 258 -4.87 1.85 20.58
C GLU A 258 -4.95 3.39 20.66
N GLU A 259 -3.81 4.09 20.74
CA GLU A 259 -3.77 5.57 20.86
C GLU A 259 -4.42 6.27 19.65
N VAL A 260 -4.22 5.76 18.43
CA VAL A 260 -4.83 6.37 17.24
C VAL A 260 -6.25 5.89 16.97
N GLY A 261 -6.75 4.89 17.72
CA GLY A 261 -8.07 4.31 17.54
C GLY A 261 -8.21 3.44 16.28
N LEU A 262 -7.15 2.71 15.90
CA LEU A 262 -7.23 1.67 14.87
C LEU A 262 -7.98 0.45 15.42
N PRO A 263 -8.72 -0.30 14.58
CA PRO A 263 -9.40 -1.52 15.03
C PRO A 263 -8.39 -2.62 15.37
N GLU A 264 -8.74 -3.50 16.32
CA GLU A 264 -7.89 -4.66 16.69
C GLU A 264 -7.64 -5.60 15.51
N LYS A 265 -8.64 -5.76 14.64
CA LYS A 265 -8.56 -6.57 13.42
C LYS A 265 -8.78 -5.73 12.18
N LEU A 266 -7.94 -5.97 11.18
CA LEU A 266 -8.08 -5.49 9.82
C LEU A 266 -8.33 -6.67 8.89
N HIS A 267 -8.84 -6.42 7.69
CA HIS A 267 -9.15 -7.49 6.75
C HIS A 267 -8.42 -7.33 5.42
N LEU A 268 -7.98 -8.45 4.84
CA LEU A 268 -7.52 -8.46 3.45
C LEU A 268 -8.70 -8.31 2.49
N ARG A 269 -8.57 -7.41 1.53
CA ARG A 269 -9.51 -7.26 0.41
C ARG A 269 -9.60 -8.54 -0.40
N GLY A 270 -10.77 -8.80 -0.96
CA GLY A 270 -11.02 -9.99 -1.79
C GLY A 270 -11.22 -11.28 -1.00
N THR A 271 -10.57 -11.45 0.16
CA THR A 271 -10.64 -12.69 0.96
C THR A 271 -11.39 -12.53 2.28
N GLY A 272 -11.34 -11.35 2.89
CA GLY A 272 -11.85 -11.13 4.24
C GLY A 272 -11.01 -11.79 5.33
N GLN A 273 -9.78 -12.22 5.01
CA GLN A 273 -8.87 -12.78 6.01
C GLN A 273 -8.57 -11.74 7.09
N GLU A 274 -8.80 -12.10 8.34
CA GLU A 274 -8.47 -11.28 9.50
C GLU A 274 -6.95 -11.20 9.68
N LEU A 275 -6.48 -9.98 9.95
CA LEU A 275 -5.12 -9.65 10.29
C LEU A 275 -5.13 -8.99 11.67
N ASP A 276 -4.22 -9.42 12.55
CA ASP A 276 -3.97 -8.69 13.78
C ASP A 276 -3.30 -7.35 13.48
N THR A 277 -3.94 -6.25 13.88
CA THR A 277 -3.49 -4.91 13.52
C THR A 277 -2.18 -4.55 14.22
N ALA A 278 -2.00 -4.97 15.47
CA ALA A 278 -0.77 -4.71 16.21
C ALA A 278 0.41 -5.48 15.59
N SER A 279 0.21 -6.76 15.24
CA SER A 279 1.23 -7.54 14.53
C SER A 279 1.59 -6.94 13.18
N LEU A 280 0.59 -6.58 12.37
CA LEU A 280 0.81 -5.96 11.05
C LEU A 280 1.56 -4.64 11.15
N ILE A 281 1.17 -3.74 12.05
CA ILE A 281 1.85 -2.45 12.24
C ILE A 281 3.26 -2.66 12.79
N GLY A 282 3.47 -3.60 13.73
CA GLY A 282 4.78 -3.91 14.28
C GLY A 282 5.77 -4.42 13.23
N ASP A 283 5.33 -5.37 12.41
CA ASP A 283 6.13 -5.91 11.29
C ASP A 283 6.50 -4.83 10.27
N LEU A 284 5.52 -4.02 9.87
CA LEU A 284 5.76 -2.92 8.93
C LEU A 284 6.62 -1.80 9.54
N ALA A 285 6.57 -1.59 10.86
CA ALA A 285 7.40 -0.63 11.57
C ALA A 285 8.88 -1.05 11.58
N ILE A 286 9.15 -2.35 11.78
CA ILE A 286 10.50 -2.91 11.63
C ILE A 286 11.01 -2.72 10.20
N ILE A 287 10.17 -3.01 9.22
CA ILE A 287 10.53 -2.77 7.82
C ILE A 287 10.86 -1.29 7.63
N LEU A 288 9.99 -0.38 8.05
CA LEU A 288 10.15 1.06 7.82
C LEU A 288 11.40 1.64 8.47
N LYS A 289 11.78 1.21 9.67
CA LYS A 289 12.98 1.72 10.34
C LYS A 289 14.28 1.24 9.68
N ASP A 290 14.27 0.08 9.03
CA ASP A 290 15.48 -0.58 8.52
C ASP A 290 15.70 -0.43 7.00
N VAL A 291 14.72 0.07 6.24
CA VAL A 291 14.79 0.19 4.76
C VAL A 291 15.62 1.37 4.23
N GLY A 292 16.05 2.30 5.08
CA GLY A 292 16.74 3.53 4.67
C GLY A 292 15.83 4.76 4.73
N THR A 293 16.00 5.71 3.79
CA THR A 293 15.22 6.96 3.74
C THR A 293 14.41 7.02 2.43
N PRO A 294 13.26 6.33 2.35
CA PRO A 294 12.39 6.41 1.18
C PRO A 294 11.87 7.82 0.97
N THR A 295 11.64 8.17 -0.29
CA THR A 295 11.07 9.46 -0.68
C THR A 295 9.55 9.48 -0.48
N VAL A 296 8.94 10.66 -0.68
CA VAL A 296 7.47 10.79 -0.70
C VAL A 296 6.82 9.84 -1.71
N VAL A 297 7.43 9.65 -2.88
CA VAL A 297 6.90 8.73 -3.91
C VAL A 297 6.99 7.28 -3.44
N GLY A 298 8.10 6.93 -2.76
CA GLY A 298 8.24 5.62 -2.11
C GLY A 298 7.16 5.38 -1.07
N MET A 299 6.85 6.38 -0.24
CA MET A 299 5.83 6.27 0.79
C MET A 299 4.40 6.23 0.21
N ILE A 300 4.14 6.91 -0.89
CA ILE A 300 2.89 6.73 -1.66
C ILE A 300 2.80 5.28 -2.13
N MET A 301 3.82 4.75 -2.82
CA MET A 301 3.79 3.37 -3.32
C MET A 301 3.69 2.34 -2.19
N PHE A 302 4.33 2.57 -1.04
CA PHE A 302 4.18 1.76 0.15
C PHE A 302 2.71 1.71 0.63
N CYS A 303 2.07 2.87 0.77
CA CYS A 303 0.65 2.94 1.12
C CYS A 303 -0.23 2.25 0.06
N GLU A 304 0.12 2.35 -1.22
CA GLU A 304 -0.61 1.66 -2.29
C GLU A 304 -0.35 0.15 -2.33
N ILE A 305 0.82 -0.35 -1.92
CA ILE A 305 1.04 -1.79 -1.69
C ILE A 305 0.15 -2.26 -0.54
N CYS A 306 0.09 -1.49 0.55
CA CYS A 306 -0.78 -1.77 1.69
C CYS A 306 -2.27 -1.51 1.42
N SER A 307 -2.67 -1.03 0.24
CA SER A 307 -4.08 -0.83 -0.13
C SER A 307 -4.89 -2.14 -0.20
N VAL A 308 -4.22 -3.29 -0.08
CA VAL A 308 -4.85 -4.61 0.13
C VAL A 308 -5.66 -4.70 1.43
N ILE A 309 -5.53 -3.73 2.34
CA ILE A 309 -6.35 -3.63 3.56
C ILE A 309 -7.73 -3.05 3.25
N ALA A 310 -8.80 -3.77 3.62
CA ALA A 310 -10.19 -3.48 3.29
C ALA A 310 -10.70 -2.18 3.92
N GLU A 311 -10.27 -1.90 5.15
CA GLU A 311 -10.61 -0.69 5.90
C GLU A 311 -9.80 0.54 5.44
N GLY A 312 -8.93 0.39 4.42
CA GLY A 312 -7.95 1.39 4.04
C GLY A 312 -8.46 2.82 3.92
N ALA A 313 -9.61 3.03 3.25
CA ALA A 313 -10.23 4.33 3.10
C ALA A 313 -10.67 5.00 4.43
N ALA A 314 -10.97 4.20 5.47
CA ALA A 314 -11.38 4.70 6.78
C ALA A 314 -10.17 5.05 7.66
N VAL A 315 -9.10 4.26 7.58
CA VAL A 315 -7.93 4.39 8.46
C VAL A 315 -6.76 5.16 7.81
N GLY A 316 -6.84 5.44 6.52
CA GLY A 316 -5.86 6.22 5.76
C GLY A 316 -4.78 5.40 5.06
N VAL A 317 -4.96 4.09 4.84
CA VAL A 317 -3.98 3.26 4.11
C VAL A 317 -4.39 3.02 2.67
N GLY A 318 -3.59 3.56 1.74
CA GLY A 318 -3.75 3.38 0.30
C GLY A 318 -5.05 3.95 -0.26
N ARG A 319 -5.08 4.25 -1.55
CA ARG A 319 -6.28 4.81 -2.21
C ARG A 319 -6.71 4.00 -3.42
N ALA A 320 -5.78 3.24 -4.00
CA ALA A 320 -6.02 2.41 -5.17
C ALA A 320 -6.66 1.05 -4.85
N GLY A 321 -7.10 0.81 -3.61
CA GLY A 321 -7.88 -0.38 -3.21
C GLY A 321 -9.40 -0.20 -3.32
N GLY A 322 -9.87 0.97 -3.76
CA GLY A 322 -11.28 1.33 -3.85
C GLY A 322 -11.80 2.13 -2.65
N PRO A 323 -13.10 2.52 -2.64
CA PRO A 323 -14.12 2.20 -3.65
C PRO A 323 -14.09 3.11 -4.88
N VAL A 324 -13.28 4.18 -4.88
CA VAL A 324 -13.17 5.15 -5.97
C VAL A 324 -12.02 4.78 -6.90
N ILE A 325 -12.18 5.05 -8.19
CA ILE A 325 -11.08 4.97 -9.14
C ILE A 325 -10.17 6.18 -8.98
N VAL A 326 -8.94 5.94 -8.56
CA VAL A 326 -7.86 6.94 -8.50
C VAL A 326 -6.99 6.87 -9.75
N PRO A 327 -6.07 7.82 -9.99
CA PRO A 327 -5.15 7.74 -11.11
C PRO A 327 -4.40 6.39 -11.16
N LEU A 328 -4.37 5.76 -12.33
CA LEU A 328 -3.85 4.44 -12.61
C LEU A 328 -2.38 4.26 -12.22
N HIS A 329 -1.60 5.35 -12.19
CA HIS A 329 -0.21 5.32 -11.72
C HIS A 329 -0.04 5.01 -10.21
N HIS A 330 -1.13 4.89 -9.44
CA HIS A 330 -1.11 4.45 -8.05
C HIS A 330 -1.50 2.97 -7.87
N TRP A 331 -2.00 2.31 -8.90
CA TRP A 331 -2.67 1.02 -8.75
C TRP A 331 -1.69 -0.13 -8.73
N VAL A 332 -1.47 -0.70 -7.55
CA VAL A 332 -0.64 -1.89 -7.34
C VAL A 332 -1.33 -2.93 -6.44
N THR A 333 -2.59 -2.71 -6.05
CA THR A 333 -3.33 -3.61 -5.15
C THR A 333 -3.51 -5.01 -5.70
N ALA A 334 -3.89 -5.13 -6.98
CA ALA A 334 -4.15 -6.42 -7.61
C ALA A 334 -2.93 -7.36 -7.66
N PRO A 335 -1.72 -6.93 -8.10
CA PRO A 335 -0.56 -7.81 -8.08
C PRO A 335 -0.14 -8.15 -6.64
N VAL A 336 -0.29 -7.23 -5.68
CA VAL A 336 0.03 -7.51 -4.27
C VAL A 336 -0.93 -8.55 -3.68
N LEU A 337 -2.23 -8.41 -3.95
CA LEU A 337 -3.23 -9.37 -3.49
C LEU A 337 -3.04 -10.74 -4.15
N ALA A 338 -2.74 -10.77 -5.45
CA ALA A 338 -2.42 -12.01 -6.15
C ALA A 338 -1.14 -12.67 -5.61
N LEU A 339 -0.10 -11.87 -5.33
CA LEU A 339 1.15 -12.33 -4.74
C LEU A 339 0.93 -12.92 -3.34
N ASN A 340 0.13 -12.26 -2.51
CA ASN A 340 -0.23 -12.74 -1.19
C ASN A 340 -0.93 -14.10 -1.24
N GLN A 341 -1.93 -14.24 -2.11
CA GLN A 341 -2.64 -15.51 -2.27
C GLN A 341 -1.72 -16.61 -2.81
N MET A 342 -0.83 -16.29 -3.75
CA MET A 342 0.17 -17.24 -4.24
C MET A 342 1.14 -17.69 -3.13
N GLY A 343 1.58 -16.76 -2.28
CA GLY A 343 2.41 -17.05 -1.11
C GLY A 343 1.73 -17.99 -0.10
N GLN A 344 0.40 -17.94 -0.02
CA GLN A 344 -0.43 -18.87 0.76
C GLN A 344 -0.69 -20.22 0.05
N GLY A 345 -0.05 -20.47 -1.10
CA GLY A 345 -0.21 -21.72 -1.86
C GLY A 345 -1.53 -21.83 -2.62
N LYS A 346 -2.25 -20.72 -2.84
CA LYS A 346 -3.49 -20.72 -3.63
C LYS A 346 -3.20 -20.98 -5.11
N ASN A 347 -4.09 -21.74 -5.76
CA ASN A 347 -3.99 -21.99 -7.20
C ASN A 347 -4.53 -20.80 -8.02
N ASP A 348 -4.21 -20.79 -9.32
CA ASP A 348 -4.56 -19.70 -10.22
C ASP A 348 -6.09 -19.41 -10.28
N GLU A 349 -6.98 -20.39 -10.13
CA GLU A 349 -8.44 -20.17 -10.11
C GLU A 349 -8.91 -19.49 -8.83
N GLU A 350 -8.37 -19.90 -7.67
CA GLU A 350 -8.65 -19.25 -6.39
C GLU A 350 -8.20 -17.79 -6.39
N ILE A 351 -7.04 -17.51 -6.97
CA ILE A 351 -6.51 -16.14 -7.10
C ILE A 351 -7.42 -15.32 -8.04
N LYS A 352 -7.82 -15.85 -9.20
CA LYS A 352 -8.76 -15.17 -10.11
C LYS A 352 -10.07 -14.81 -9.42
N LYS A 353 -10.62 -15.72 -8.60
CA LYS A 353 -11.83 -15.44 -7.82
C LYS A 353 -11.62 -14.29 -6.85
N THR A 354 -10.50 -14.29 -6.12
CA THR A 354 -10.13 -13.22 -5.19
C THR A 354 -10.04 -11.86 -5.88
N ILE A 355 -9.40 -11.79 -7.06
CA ILE A 355 -9.30 -10.55 -7.85
C ILE A 355 -10.69 -10.05 -8.29
N ARG A 356 -11.60 -10.94 -8.68
CA ARG A 356 -12.98 -10.55 -9.04
C ARG A 356 -13.74 -9.98 -7.83
N VAL A 357 -13.63 -10.60 -6.65
CA VAL A 357 -14.24 -10.09 -5.42
C VAL A 357 -13.67 -8.73 -5.02
N TYR A 358 -12.37 -8.52 -5.19
CA TYR A 358 -11.73 -7.21 -4.99
C TYR A 358 -12.31 -6.14 -5.94
N ILE A 359 -12.45 -6.45 -7.23
CA ILE A 359 -13.03 -5.53 -8.22
C ILE A 359 -14.48 -5.16 -7.88
N ASP A 360 -15.25 -6.08 -7.29
CA ASP A 360 -16.62 -5.84 -6.86
C ASP A 360 -16.76 -4.81 -5.73
N GLN A 361 -15.66 -4.40 -5.10
CA GLN A 361 -15.64 -3.38 -4.05
C GLN A 361 -15.64 -1.94 -4.59
N TYR A 362 -15.48 -1.75 -5.90
CA TYR A 362 -15.49 -0.44 -6.54
C TYR A 362 -16.89 0.06 -6.87
N PHE A 363 -17.09 1.39 -6.85
CA PHE A 363 -18.29 2.00 -7.39
C PHE A 363 -18.43 1.71 -8.89
N GLN A 364 -17.34 1.86 -9.66
CA GLN A 364 -17.29 1.54 -11.09
C GLN A 364 -16.57 0.22 -11.33
N LYS A 365 -17.27 -0.90 -11.07
CA LYS A 365 -16.73 -2.26 -11.20
C LYS A 365 -16.15 -2.55 -12.59
N GLU A 366 -16.89 -2.21 -13.65
CA GLU A 366 -16.44 -2.40 -15.04
C GLU A 366 -15.15 -1.60 -15.31
N SER A 367 -15.11 -0.33 -14.92
CA SER A 367 -13.94 0.52 -15.10
C SER A 367 -12.74 0.03 -14.27
N ALA A 368 -12.97 -0.50 -13.07
CA ALA A 368 -11.91 -1.09 -12.24
C ALA A 368 -11.36 -2.39 -12.87
N ALA A 369 -12.21 -3.23 -13.45
CA ALA A 369 -11.77 -4.42 -14.20
C ALA A 369 -10.94 -4.03 -15.43
N VAL A 370 -11.40 -3.04 -16.20
CA VAL A 370 -10.67 -2.50 -17.36
C VAL A 370 -9.32 -1.92 -16.90
N ALA A 371 -9.30 -1.11 -15.84
CA ALA A 371 -8.08 -0.52 -15.29
C ALA A 371 -7.03 -1.58 -14.92
N ASN A 372 -7.41 -2.61 -14.16
CA ASN A 372 -6.50 -3.70 -13.79
C ASN A 372 -6.00 -4.48 -15.01
N ASN A 373 -6.86 -4.69 -16.03
CA ASN A 373 -6.44 -5.32 -17.28
C ASN A 373 -5.39 -4.47 -18.01
N LEU A 374 -5.65 -3.17 -18.19
CA LEU A 374 -4.73 -2.25 -18.86
C LEU A 374 -3.38 -2.20 -18.15
N LEU A 375 -3.39 -2.10 -16.82
CA LEU A 375 -2.18 -2.08 -16.01
C LEU A 375 -1.40 -3.38 -16.11
N ALA A 376 -2.07 -4.54 -16.08
CA ALA A 376 -1.43 -5.83 -16.26
C ALA A 376 -0.77 -5.95 -17.65
N ARG A 377 -1.51 -5.65 -18.74
CA ARG A 377 -0.97 -5.65 -20.11
C ARG A 377 0.21 -4.71 -20.28
N LYS A 378 0.14 -3.56 -19.60
CA LYS A 378 1.20 -2.57 -19.66
C LYS A 378 2.42 -3.08 -18.90
N ALA A 379 2.25 -3.56 -17.67
CA ALA A 379 3.33 -4.11 -16.84
C ALA A 379 4.09 -5.27 -17.51
N GLU A 380 3.45 -6.06 -18.38
CA GLU A 380 4.12 -7.10 -19.17
C GLU A 380 5.24 -6.58 -20.09
N GLN A 381 5.24 -5.27 -20.43
CA GLN A 381 6.35 -4.64 -21.15
C GLN A 381 7.62 -4.50 -20.29
N ALA A 382 7.50 -4.51 -18.96
CA ALA A 382 8.63 -4.47 -18.02
C ALA A 382 9.03 -5.86 -17.52
N GLU A 383 8.03 -6.68 -17.16
CA GLU A 383 8.23 -8.05 -16.70
C GLU A 383 6.94 -8.85 -16.86
N THR A 384 6.93 -9.80 -17.79
CA THR A 384 5.87 -10.80 -17.88
C THR A 384 5.90 -11.71 -16.65
N GLY A 385 4.79 -12.31 -16.27
CA GLY A 385 4.81 -13.26 -15.17
C GLY A 385 3.44 -13.74 -14.72
N PRO A 386 3.44 -14.66 -13.75
CA PRO A 386 2.23 -15.40 -13.41
C PRO A 386 1.14 -14.51 -12.82
N LEU A 387 1.48 -13.41 -12.15
CA LEU A 387 0.46 -12.53 -11.56
C LEU A 387 -0.27 -11.73 -12.63
N THR A 388 0.45 -11.18 -13.61
CA THR A 388 -0.18 -10.48 -14.74
C THR A 388 -1.05 -11.43 -15.54
N ASP A 389 -0.59 -12.65 -15.83
CA ASP A 389 -1.38 -13.67 -16.54
C ASP A 389 -2.72 -13.96 -15.85
N ILE A 390 -2.67 -14.18 -14.53
CA ILE A 390 -3.85 -14.46 -13.69
C ILE A 390 -4.80 -13.26 -13.70
N ILE A 391 -4.29 -12.04 -13.51
CA ILE A 391 -5.11 -10.81 -13.48
C ILE A 391 -5.74 -10.53 -14.84
N LEU A 392 -5.01 -10.73 -15.93
CA LEU A 392 -5.54 -10.64 -17.29
C LEU A 392 -6.69 -11.63 -17.47
N CYS A 393 -6.49 -12.90 -17.15
CA CYS A 393 -7.55 -13.91 -17.23
C CYS A 393 -8.78 -13.57 -16.35
N ALA A 394 -8.57 -12.95 -15.18
CA ALA A 394 -9.66 -12.54 -14.31
C ALA A 394 -10.52 -11.40 -14.90
N THR A 395 -9.89 -10.50 -15.66
CA THR A 395 -10.46 -9.20 -16.08
C THR A 395 -10.83 -9.13 -17.57
N GLU A 396 -10.22 -9.97 -18.42
CA GLU A 396 -10.39 -9.96 -19.87
C GLU A 396 -11.86 -10.06 -20.33
N PRO A 397 -12.72 -10.92 -19.74
CA PRO A 397 -14.11 -11.00 -20.18
C PRO A 397 -14.87 -9.68 -20.01
N VAL A 398 -14.59 -8.94 -18.94
CA VAL A 398 -15.22 -7.64 -18.67
C VAL A 398 -14.67 -6.58 -19.61
N MET A 399 -13.35 -6.54 -19.82
CA MET A 399 -12.69 -5.60 -20.72
C MET A 399 -13.16 -5.79 -22.18
N SER A 400 -13.17 -7.03 -22.66
CA SER A 400 -13.66 -7.39 -24.00
C SER A 400 -15.13 -6.99 -24.19
N LYS A 401 -16.00 -7.31 -23.21
CA LYS A 401 -17.42 -6.92 -23.26
C LYS A 401 -17.58 -5.41 -23.30
N ALA A 402 -16.88 -4.68 -22.45
CA ALA A 402 -16.98 -3.23 -22.35
C ALA A 402 -16.52 -2.52 -23.64
N ILE A 403 -15.46 -3.00 -24.30
CA ILE A 403 -15.00 -2.47 -25.59
C ILE A 403 -16.05 -2.74 -26.67
N PHE A 404 -16.56 -3.98 -26.74
CA PHE A 404 -17.56 -4.36 -27.73
C PHE A 404 -18.85 -3.54 -27.60
N GLU A 405 -19.37 -3.42 -26.38
CA GLU A 405 -20.61 -2.68 -26.12
C GLU A 405 -20.46 -1.20 -26.47
N ARG A 406 -19.36 -0.56 -26.06
CA ARG A 406 -19.08 0.85 -26.41
C ARG A 406 -18.91 1.04 -27.92
N ALA A 407 -18.20 0.14 -28.60
CA ALA A 407 -18.02 0.20 -30.05
C ALA A 407 -19.35 0.03 -30.80
N LYS A 408 -20.20 -0.91 -30.35
CA LYS A 408 -21.53 -1.14 -30.92
C LYS A 408 -22.43 0.08 -30.70
N THR A 409 -22.50 0.62 -29.47
CA THR A 409 -23.30 1.80 -29.16
C THR A 409 -22.86 3.01 -29.99
N ALA A 410 -21.55 3.24 -30.12
CA ALA A 410 -21.02 4.32 -30.94
C ALA A 410 -21.40 4.14 -32.43
N TYR A 411 -21.23 2.93 -32.98
CA TYR A 411 -21.60 2.62 -34.36
C TYR A 411 -23.10 2.84 -34.61
N ASP A 412 -23.96 2.28 -33.76
CA ASP A 412 -25.42 2.37 -33.91
C ASP A 412 -25.90 3.83 -33.88
N LYS A 413 -25.37 4.66 -32.96
CA LYS A 413 -25.74 6.08 -32.82
C LYS A 413 -25.21 6.97 -33.95
N LEU A 414 -23.96 6.76 -34.36
CA LEU A 414 -23.40 7.50 -35.50
C LEU A 414 -24.15 7.15 -36.80
N LYS A 415 -24.51 5.87 -36.98
CA LYS A 415 -25.30 5.41 -38.13
C LYS A 415 -26.71 6.01 -38.15
N SER A 416 -27.30 6.30 -36.99
CA SER A 416 -28.59 7.00 -36.90
C SER A 416 -28.48 8.53 -37.08
N GLY A 417 -27.30 9.05 -37.45
CA GLY A 417 -27.09 10.48 -37.72
C GLY A 417 -26.72 11.33 -36.50
N MET A 418 -26.45 10.73 -35.33
CA MET A 418 -25.96 11.47 -34.17
C MET A 418 -24.56 12.03 -34.45
N SER A 419 -24.29 13.26 -33.99
CA SER A 419 -22.95 13.85 -34.08
C SER A 419 -22.00 13.20 -33.07
N VAL A 420 -20.69 13.22 -33.37
CA VAL A 420 -19.65 12.76 -32.43
C VAL A 420 -19.69 13.57 -31.12
N SER A 421 -19.95 14.88 -31.20
CA SER A 421 -20.06 15.75 -30.02
C SER A 421 -21.19 15.29 -29.09
N ASP A 422 -22.37 14.97 -29.64
CA ASP A 422 -23.51 14.56 -28.83
C ASP A 422 -23.31 13.16 -28.25
N LEU A 423 -22.69 12.25 -29.01
CA LEU A 423 -22.29 10.94 -28.51
C LEU A 423 -21.34 11.03 -27.31
N VAL A 424 -20.33 11.91 -27.37
CA VAL A 424 -19.37 12.11 -26.27
C VAL A 424 -20.08 12.70 -25.04
N LYS A 425 -20.93 13.72 -25.22
CA LYS A 425 -21.72 14.31 -24.13
C LYS A 425 -22.62 13.27 -23.47
N GLU A 426 -23.34 12.48 -24.25
CA GLU A 426 -24.22 11.44 -23.72
C GLU A 426 -23.44 10.35 -22.97
N THR A 427 -22.27 9.94 -23.50
CA THR A 427 -21.39 8.97 -22.84
C THR A 427 -20.92 9.48 -21.47
N GLN A 428 -20.53 10.76 -21.39
CA GLN A 428 -20.16 11.39 -20.14
C GLN A 428 -21.32 11.44 -19.14
N THR A 429 -22.52 11.81 -19.59
CA THR A 429 -23.73 11.85 -18.75
C THR A 429 -24.06 10.45 -18.22
N CYS A 430 -24.07 9.43 -19.08
CA CYS A 430 -24.30 8.05 -18.67
C CYS A 430 -23.27 7.56 -17.64
N PHE A 431 -22.00 7.95 -17.78
CA PHE A 431 -20.95 7.63 -16.82
C PHE A 431 -21.22 8.28 -15.44
N ILE A 432 -21.56 9.57 -15.42
CA ILE A 432 -21.90 10.30 -14.18
C ILE A 432 -23.12 9.65 -13.49
N ASP A 433 -24.18 9.36 -14.25
CA ASP A 433 -25.40 8.74 -13.72
C ASP A 433 -25.16 7.32 -13.20
N SER A 434 -24.34 6.54 -13.89
CA SER A 434 -23.95 5.20 -13.41
C SER A 434 -23.17 5.30 -12.10
N ASN A 435 -22.25 6.26 -11.99
CA ASN A 435 -21.51 6.48 -10.76
C ASN A 435 -22.44 6.86 -9.60
N ALA A 436 -23.34 7.82 -9.81
CA ALA A 436 -24.32 8.24 -8.82
C ALA A 436 -25.15 7.07 -8.26
N LYS A 437 -25.62 6.18 -9.14
CA LYS A 437 -26.36 4.97 -8.75
C LYS A 437 -25.48 4.00 -7.94
N SER A 438 -24.25 3.75 -8.39
CA SER A 438 -23.33 2.86 -7.67
C SER A 438 -22.99 3.37 -6.27
N VAL A 439 -22.73 4.67 -6.12
CA VAL A 439 -22.47 5.28 -4.81
C VAL A 439 -23.71 5.18 -3.93
N ALA A 440 -24.91 5.45 -4.47
CA ALA A 440 -26.17 5.34 -3.73
C ALA A 440 -26.40 3.91 -3.19
N VAL A 441 -26.17 2.88 -4.00
CA VAL A 441 -26.27 1.47 -3.57
C VAL A 441 -25.30 1.15 -2.44
N MET A 442 -24.03 1.52 -2.59
CA MET A 442 -23.02 1.19 -1.57
C MET A 442 -23.25 1.98 -0.27
N MET A 443 -23.59 3.26 -0.35
CA MET A 443 -23.90 4.07 0.83
C MET A 443 -25.18 3.61 1.51
N SER A 444 -26.17 3.13 0.75
CA SER A 444 -27.39 2.55 1.34
C SER A 444 -27.06 1.37 2.24
N LYS A 445 -26.20 0.46 1.75
CA LYS A 445 -25.72 -0.68 2.52
C LYS A 445 -24.93 -0.25 3.75
N LYS A 446 -24.04 0.73 3.61
CA LYS A 446 -23.16 1.19 4.70
C LYS A 446 -23.90 1.93 5.81
N LEU A 447 -24.95 2.69 5.46
CA LEU A 447 -25.70 3.52 6.39
C LEU A 447 -26.97 2.84 6.92
N GLY A 448 -27.34 1.66 6.40
CA GLY A 448 -28.59 0.99 6.75
C GLY A 448 -29.84 1.80 6.36
N LYS A 449 -29.74 2.66 5.34
CA LYS A 449 -30.81 3.55 4.88
C LYS A 449 -31.00 3.39 3.37
N LYS A 450 -32.23 3.49 2.86
CA LYS A 450 -32.48 3.50 1.41
C LYS A 450 -32.07 4.86 0.84
N ILE A 451 -31.00 4.88 0.07
CA ILE A 451 -30.57 6.04 -0.72
C ILE A 451 -30.82 5.70 -2.18
N ASP A 452 -31.84 6.35 -2.77
CA ASP A 452 -32.26 6.04 -4.15
C ASP A 452 -31.33 6.68 -5.20
N TYR A 453 -30.75 7.85 -4.91
CA TYR A 453 -29.86 8.56 -5.82
C TYR A 453 -29.01 9.60 -5.08
N ILE A 454 -27.77 9.78 -5.50
CA ILE A 454 -26.91 10.92 -5.10
C ILE A 454 -26.78 11.83 -6.31
N LYS A 455 -27.25 13.06 -6.19
CA LYS A 455 -27.15 14.04 -7.27
C LYS A 455 -25.82 14.76 -7.18
N PHE A 456 -25.11 14.83 -8.30
CA PHE A 456 -23.98 15.74 -8.49
C PHE A 456 -24.46 16.88 -9.40
N PRO A 457 -24.99 18.00 -8.85
CA PRO A 457 -25.66 19.02 -9.66
C PRO A 457 -24.74 19.68 -10.67
N ARG A 458 -23.43 19.70 -10.38
CA ARG A 458 -22.41 20.30 -11.23
C ARG A 458 -21.10 19.55 -11.08
N VAL A 459 -20.55 19.10 -12.21
CA VAL A 459 -19.23 18.46 -12.30
C VAL A 459 -18.52 19.02 -13.53
N GLU A 460 -17.62 19.97 -13.33
CA GLU A 460 -16.88 20.63 -14.42
C GLU A 460 -15.48 21.11 -13.97
N PRO A 461 -14.53 21.34 -14.88
CA PRO A 461 -13.26 21.99 -14.55
C PRO A 461 -13.41 23.49 -14.18
N GLY A 462 -12.42 24.07 -13.49
CA GLY A 462 -12.25 25.52 -13.30
C GLY A 462 -12.78 26.14 -11.99
N SER A 463 -12.84 25.39 -10.89
CA SER A 463 -13.44 25.83 -9.60
C SER A 463 -12.75 27.03 -8.94
N GLY A 464 -11.42 27.01 -8.83
CA GLY A 464 -10.61 27.96 -8.07
C GLY A 464 -9.89 28.99 -8.93
N ARG A 465 -9.52 28.66 -10.16
CA ARG A 465 -8.72 29.50 -11.07
C ARG A 465 -9.58 29.96 -12.25
N ARG A 466 -10.60 30.76 -11.94
CA ARG A 466 -11.69 31.20 -12.83
C ARG A 466 -11.27 31.84 -14.17
N LYS A 467 -10.02 32.27 -14.33
CA LYS A 467 -9.50 32.90 -15.56
C LYS A 467 -8.41 32.08 -16.28
N ASN A 468 -8.00 30.94 -15.73
CA ASN A 468 -6.91 30.17 -16.29
C ASN A 468 -7.42 29.14 -17.30
N GLU A 469 -7.03 29.29 -18.56
CA GLU A 469 -7.50 28.43 -19.65
C GLU A 469 -7.13 26.95 -19.47
N PHE A 470 -5.96 26.67 -18.89
CA PHE A 470 -5.54 25.31 -18.57
C PHE A 470 -6.43 24.67 -17.49
N ALA A 471 -6.75 25.42 -16.42
CA ALA A 471 -7.63 24.95 -15.34
C ALA A 471 -9.06 24.65 -15.84
N HIS A 472 -9.56 25.43 -16.81
CA HIS A 472 -10.86 25.20 -17.47
C HIS A 472 -10.85 24.02 -18.45
N ARG A 473 -9.68 23.55 -18.89
CA ARG A 473 -9.57 22.38 -19.76
C ARG A 473 -9.36 21.08 -19.00
N HIS A 474 -8.87 21.14 -17.75
CA HIS A 474 -8.41 19.94 -17.04
C HIS A 474 -9.01 19.81 -15.64
N PHE A 475 -10.06 18.98 -15.54
CA PHE A 475 -10.80 18.71 -14.31
C PHE A 475 -9.90 18.29 -13.14
N ALA A 476 -8.88 17.48 -13.40
CA ALA A 476 -7.97 16.97 -12.37
C ALA A 476 -7.15 18.06 -11.64
N PHE A 477 -6.98 19.25 -12.24
CA PHE A 477 -6.22 20.34 -11.64
C PHE A 477 -7.06 21.34 -10.87
N ASP A 478 -8.38 21.41 -11.15
CA ASP A 478 -9.27 22.41 -10.57
C ASP A 478 -10.75 22.00 -10.68
N ALA A 479 -11.11 20.86 -10.08
CA ALA A 479 -12.47 20.33 -10.14
C ALA A 479 -13.49 21.22 -9.43
N ARG A 480 -14.57 21.58 -10.12
CA ARG A 480 -15.76 22.21 -9.55
C ARG A 480 -16.84 21.15 -9.39
N ILE A 481 -17.09 20.78 -8.14
CA ILE A 481 -18.08 19.78 -7.78
C ILE A 481 -19.03 20.41 -6.78
N ASP A 482 -20.30 20.47 -7.13
CA ASP A 482 -21.38 20.72 -6.18
C ASP A 482 -21.83 19.33 -5.66
N ILE A 483 -21.93 19.14 -4.33
CA ILE A 483 -22.37 17.90 -3.68
C ILE A 483 -23.67 18.14 -2.94
#